data_AF-A0A182EB16-F1
#
_entry.id   AF-A0A182EB16-F1
#
_cell.length_a   1.000
_cell.length_b   1.000
_cell.length_c   1.000
_cell.angle_alpha   90.00
_cell.angle_beta   90.00
_cell.angle_gamma   90.00
#
_symmetry.space_group_name_H-M   'P 1'
#
loop_
_entity.id
_entity.type
_entity.pdbx_description
1 polymer ?
#
loop_
_entity_poly.entity_id
_entity_poly.type
_entity_poly.pdbx_seq_one_letter_code
_entity_poly.pdbx_strand_id
1 'polypeptide(L)' 'MERSVTDKWTTRDEKGDIMNEWSTRSWKGESDGLRRRNDGTGETWHHKIQVSPNGSASFVDSRRFYTRDYVIESETRNA' A
#
# COMPACT_ATOMS: atom_id res chain seq x y z
N MET A 1 2.94 -9.72 -6.01
CA MET A 1 2.20 -9.29 -4.81
C MET A 1 2.26 -10.42 -3.79
N GLU A 2 2.97 -10.23 -2.68
CA GLU A 2 3.08 -11.24 -1.61
C GLU A 2 2.05 -10.96 -0.51
N ARG A 3 1.28 -11.98 -0.15
CA ARG A 3 0.32 -11.96 0.96
C ARG A 3 0.70 -13.07 1.92
N SER A 4 1.13 -12.72 3.13
CA SER A 4 1.43 -13.70 4.18
C SER A 4 0.48 -13.48 5.36
N VAL A 5 -0.32 -14.50 5.68
CA VAL A 5 -1.10 -14.55 6.92
C VAL A 5 -0.38 -15.53 7.81
N THR A 6 0.26 -15.04 8.88
CA THR A 6 1.16 -15.90 9.67
C THR A 6 0.40 -16.68 10.73
N ASP A 7 -0.58 -16.11 11.44
CA ASP A 7 -1.44 -16.89 12.35
C ASP A 7 -2.73 -16.12 12.74
N LYS A 8 -3.78 -16.86 13.11
CA LYS A 8 -4.97 -16.34 13.77
C LYS A 8 -5.12 -17.05 15.13
N TRP A 9 -4.99 -16.30 16.23
CA TRP A 9 -5.21 -16.82 17.58
C TRP A 9 -6.42 -16.12 18.21
N THR A 10 -7.37 -16.93 18.70
CA THR A 10 -8.56 -16.45 19.41
C THR A 10 -8.48 -16.94 20.86
N THR A 11 -8.33 -16.03 21.82
CA THR A 11 -8.43 -16.38 23.25
C THR A 11 -9.88 -16.24 23.68
N ARG A 12 -10.43 -17.27 24.33
CA ARG A 12 -11.79 -17.28 24.87
C ARG A 12 -11.75 -17.37 26.39
N ASP A 13 -12.74 -16.80 27.06
CA ASP A 13 -12.93 -16.94 28.50
C ASP A 13 -13.55 -18.29 28.87
N GLU A 14 -13.75 -18.52 30.17
CA GLU A 14 -14.36 -19.74 30.72
C GLU A 14 -15.82 -19.97 30.27
N LYS A 15 -16.50 -18.93 29.76
CA LYS A 15 -17.87 -19.00 29.22
C LYS A 15 -17.89 -19.19 27.71
N GLY A 16 -16.72 -19.16 27.06
CA GLY A 16 -16.57 -19.28 25.62
C GLY A 16 -16.64 -17.96 24.86
N ASP A 17 -16.71 -16.83 25.56
CA ASP A 17 -16.73 -15.49 24.96
C ASP A 17 -15.33 -15.09 24.49
N ILE A 18 -15.24 -14.41 23.34
CA ILE A 18 -13.95 -14.00 22.75
C ILE A 18 -13.39 -12.84 23.56
N MET A 19 -12.26 -13.07 24.24
CA MET A 19 -11.56 -12.02 25.01
C MET A 19 -10.62 -11.20 24.14
N ASN A 20 -9.99 -11.82 23.14
CA ASN A 20 -9.05 -11.15 22.23
C ASN A 20 -8.92 -11.91 20.91
N GLU A 21 -9.00 -11.17 19.81
CA GLU A 21 -8.73 -11.67 18.44
C GLU A 21 -7.48 -10.97 17.92
N TRP A 22 -6.40 -11.74 17.69
CA TRP A 22 -5.17 -11.23 17.09
C TRP A 22 -5.03 -11.82 15.69
N SER A 23 -5.05 -10.94 14.68
CA SER A 23 -4.72 -11.30 13.31
C SER A 23 -3.48 -10.53 12.85
N THR A 24 -2.36 -11.22 12.69
CA THR A 24 -1.15 -10.65 12.08
C THR A 24 -1.29 -10.70 10.56
N ARG A 25 -2.08 -9.78 10.00
CA ARG A 25 -2.15 -9.56 8.56
C ARG A 25 -1.13 -8.51 8.16
N SER A 26 0.04 -8.95 7.71
CA SER A 26 0.99 -8.07 7.03
C SER A 26 0.84 -8.20 5.52
N TRP A 27 0.81 -7.08 4.82
CA TRP A 27 0.72 -7.07 3.37
C TRP A 27 1.62 -5.99 2.80
N LYS A 28 2.29 -6.29 1.69
CA LYS A 28 3.05 -5.33 0.90
C LYS A 28 2.51 -5.34 -0.52
N GLY A 29 2.17 -4.16 -1.00
CA GLY A 29 1.71 -3.91 -2.36
C GLY A 29 2.60 -2.87 -3.02
N GLU A 30 3.01 -3.15 -4.24
CA GLU A 30 3.72 -2.20 -5.09
C GLU A 30 3.10 -2.29 -6.48
N SER A 31 2.81 -1.14 -7.07
CA SER A 31 2.28 -1.02 -8.41
C SER A 31 2.88 0.20 -9.09
N ASP A 32 3.57 -0.08 -10.18
CA ASP A 32 4.17 0.93 -11.03
C ASP A 32 3.45 0.97 -12.37
N GLY A 33 3.51 2.14 -13.00
CA GLY A 33 3.18 2.22 -14.41
C GLY A 33 3.76 3.42 -15.09
N LEU A 34 3.80 3.28 -16.41
CA LEU A 34 4.33 4.26 -17.33
C LEU A 34 3.37 4.30 -18.52
N ARG A 35 2.92 5.50 -18.85
CA ARG A 35 2.17 5.76 -20.06
C ARG A 35 2.86 6.86 -20.84
N ARG A 36 3.37 6.52 -22.02
CA ARG A 36 3.90 7.49 -22.99
C ARG A 36 2.85 7.79 -24.05
N ARG A 37 2.82 9.03 -24.50
CA ARG A 37 1.97 9.50 -25.60
C ARG A 37 2.84 9.90 -26.78
N ASN A 38 2.29 9.82 -27.99
CA ASN A 38 3.03 10.10 -29.24
C ASN A 38 3.32 11.59 -29.46
N ASP A 39 2.80 12.46 -28.59
CA ASP A 39 3.01 13.91 -28.60
C ASP A 39 4.27 14.35 -27.81
N GLY A 40 4.99 13.40 -27.19
CA GLY A 40 6.14 13.70 -26.33
C GLY A 40 5.76 13.98 -24.88
N THR A 41 4.49 13.77 -24.51
CA THR A 41 4.05 13.79 -23.12
C THR A 41 3.96 12.39 -22.53
N GLY A 42 3.89 12.30 -21.20
CA GLY A 42 3.70 11.03 -20.54
C GLY A 42 3.39 11.17 -19.07
N GLU A 43 3.13 10.04 -18.43
CA GLU A 43 2.95 9.95 -16.99
C GLU A 43 3.62 8.68 -16.46
N THR A 44 4.15 8.77 -15.25
CA THR A 44 4.52 7.60 -14.45
C THR A 44 3.85 7.69 -13.10
N TRP A 45 3.45 6.54 -12.57
CA TRP A 45 2.98 6.44 -11.20
C TRP A 45 3.72 5.32 -10.49
N HIS A 46 3.94 5.54 -9.19
CA HIS A 46 4.50 4.57 -8.27
C HIS A 46 3.61 4.56 -7.04
N HIS A 47 3.02 3.41 -6.75
CA HIS A 47 2.15 3.21 -5.61
C HIS A 47 2.69 2.10 -4.73
N LYS A 48 2.96 2.42 -3.47
CA LYS A 48 3.46 1.49 -2.46
C LYS A 48 2.59 1.52 -1.22
N ILE A 49 2.12 0.37 -0.79
CA ILE A 49 1.42 0.18 0.48
C ILE A 49 2.13 -0.88 1.30
N GLN A 50 2.23 -0.62 2.59
CA GLN A 50 2.65 -1.59 3.59
C GLN A 50 1.66 -1.59 4.75
N VAL A 51 1.16 -2.77 5.08
CA VAL A 51 0.36 -3.03 6.28
C VAL A 51 1.21 -3.86 7.22
N SER A 52 1.42 -3.35 8.42
CA SER A 52 2.18 -3.99 9.48
C SER A 52 1.30 -4.96 10.29
N PRO A 53 1.89 -5.96 10.94
CA PRO A 53 1.13 -6.94 11.73
C PRO A 53 0.33 -6.34 12.89
N ASN A 54 0.69 -5.14 13.36
CA ASN A 54 -0.02 -4.38 14.40
C ASN A 54 -1.22 -3.57 13.85
N GLY A 55 -1.55 -3.72 12.57
CA GLY A 55 -2.64 -3.00 11.91
C GLY A 55 -2.27 -1.60 11.41
N SER A 56 -1.05 -1.11 11.63
CA SER A 56 -0.63 0.17 11.05
C SER A 56 -0.45 0.04 9.53
N ALA A 57 -0.90 1.04 8.79
CA ALA A 57 -0.76 1.10 7.34
C ALA A 57 0.05 2.34 6.96
N SER A 58 1.02 2.17 6.08
CA SER A 58 1.78 3.26 5.46
C SER A 58 1.65 3.17 3.95
N PHE A 59 1.45 4.30 3.27
CA PHE A 59 1.44 4.36 1.82
C PHE A 59 2.25 5.53 1.27
N VAL A 60 2.75 5.34 0.05
CA VAL A 60 3.32 6.39 -0.80
C VAL A 60 2.69 6.26 -2.17
N ASP A 61 2.11 7.35 -2.67
CA ASP A 61 1.65 7.49 -4.05
C ASP A 61 2.40 8.65 -4.70
N SER A 62 3.23 8.33 -5.68
CA SER A 62 4.02 9.29 -6.45
C SER A 62 3.54 9.31 -7.87
N ARG A 63 3.27 10.49 -8.42
CA ARG A 63 2.94 10.68 -9.83
C ARG A 63 3.85 11.73 -10.44
N ARG A 64 4.30 11.45 -11.67
CA ARG A 64 5.03 12.41 -12.50
C ARG A 64 4.32 12.55 -13.83
N PHE A 65 4.13 13.79 -14.25
CA PHE A 65 3.64 14.15 -15.56
C PHE A 65 4.76 14.83 -16.32
N TYR A 66 5.07 14.30 -17.50
CA TYR A 66 6.11 14.80 -18.38
C TYR A 66 5.46 15.55 -19.54
N THR A 67 5.90 16.77 -19.77
CA THR A 67 5.68 17.49 -21.04
C THR A 67 7.02 17.64 -21.75
N ARG A 68 7.03 18.31 -22.91
CA ARG A 68 8.29 18.62 -23.62
C ARG A 68 9.14 19.64 -22.86
N ASP A 69 8.51 20.49 -22.06
CA ASP A 69 9.13 21.68 -21.50
C ASP A 69 9.33 21.59 -19.98
N TYR A 70 8.54 20.76 -19.29
CA TYR A 70 8.59 20.66 -17.84
C TYR A 70 8.10 19.30 -17.32
N VAL A 71 8.40 19.04 -16.05
CA VAL A 71 7.90 17.88 -15.31
C VAL A 71 7.14 18.38 -14.09
N ILE A 72 5.94 17.85 -13.88
CA ILE A 72 5.17 18.05 -12.65
C ILE A 72 5.26 16.77 -11.84
N GLU A 73 5.72 16.87 -10.60
CA GLU A 73 5.76 15.77 -9.65
C GLU A 73 4.83 16.06 -8.47
N SER A 74 4.06 15.04 -8.08
CA SER A 74 3.21 15.08 -6.91
C SER A 74 3.42 13.81 -6.10
N GLU A 75 3.55 13.97 -4.79
CA GLU A 75 3.68 12.86 -3.87
C GLU A 75 2.68 13.00 -2.74
N THR A 76 1.96 11.92 -2.44
CA THR A 76 1.05 11.82 -1.32
C THR A 76 1.48 10.66 -0.42
N ARG A 77 1.53 10.90 0.88
CA ARG A 77 1.88 9.92 1.91
C ARG A 77 0.89 10.04 3.06
N ASN A 78 0.61 8.97 3.79
CA ASN A 78 0.02 9.11 5.13
C ASN A 78 1.11 9.23 6.20
N ALA A 79 0.79 9.99 7.25
CA ALA A 79 1.60 10.17 8.44
C ALA A 79 1.44 8.99 9.40
#